data_AF-A0AAN8IZD4-F1
#
_entry.id   AF-A0AAN8IZD4-F1
#
_cell.length_a   1.000
_cell.length_b   1.000
_cell.length_c   1.000
_cell.angle_alpha   90.00
_cell.angle_beta   90.00
_cell.angle_gamma   90.00
#
_symmetry.space_group_name_H-M   'P 1'
#
loop_
_entity.id
_entity.type
_entity.pdbx_description
1 polymer ?
#
loop_
_entity_poly.entity_id
_entity_poly.type
_entity_poly.pdbx_seq_one_letter_code
_entity_poly.pdbx_strand_id
1 'polypeptide(L)'
;MEVLLWAIYQTHIPGIFTAFTGSGIDICIFSIITLLFRVTEKTATPTTIVLMGLNSIIGVYYRVVWAGGVSPLALDYIKITIPVAVTLAPLGSFLGSHFHRKVLATFIYVLETLAVIGFLITKPPIKLVMIGACIILFGFVFFSFISRAGARIMKSIEEPAKT
;
A
#
# COMPACT_ATOMS: atom_id res chain seq x y z
N MET A 1 8.40 31.38 16.96
CA MET A 1 8.37 31.10 15.51
C MET A 1 9.40 30.05 15.10
N GLU A 2 10.59 30.04 15.70
CA GLU A 2 11.64 29.03 15.40
C GLU A 2 11.26 27.59 15.76
N VAL A 3 10.60 27.35 16.90
CA VAL A 3 10.13 26.00 17.30
C VAL A 3 9.14 25.40 16.30
N LEU A 4 8.34 26.24 15.62
CA LEU A 4 7.41 25.81 14.58
C LEU A 4 8.16 25.43 13.29
N LEU A 5 9.19 26.19 12.93
CA LEU A 5 10.06 25.90 11.78
C LEU A 5 10.87 24.61 11.97
N TRP A 6 11.42 24.38 13.17
CA TRP A 6 12.09 23.11 13.50
C TRP A 6 11.11 21.93 13.51
N ALA A 7 9.89 22.10 14.05
CA ALA A 7 8.86 21.06 14.00
C ALA A 7 8.39 20.76 12.57
N ILE A 8 8.30 21.75 11.69
CA ILE A 8 7.98 21.57 10.26
C ILE A 8 9.13 20.82 9.55
N TYR A 9 10.39 21.18 9.77
CA TYR A 9 11.55 20.52 9.17
C TYR A 9 11.66 19.05 9.59
N GLN A 10 11.36 18.77 10.86
CA GLN A 10 11.40 17.42 11.44
C GLN A 10 10.13 16.60 11.19
N THR A 11 9.10 17.16 10.56
CA THR A 11 7.88 16.41 10.18
C THR A 11 7.79 16.13 8.69
N HIS A 12 8.35 16.98 7.82
CA HIS A 12 8.14 16.84 6.38
C HIS A 12 9.00 15.75 5.76
N ILE A 13 10.32 15.77 6.00
CA ILE A 13 11.23 14.76 5.43
C ILE A 13 11.01 13.39 6.07
N PRO A 14 11.13 13.22 7.41
CA PRO A 14 10.95 11.91 8.02
C PRO A 14 9.48 11.44 7.99
N GLY A 15 8.49 12.33 7.89
CA GLY A 15 7.10 11.95 7.69
C GLY A 15 6.85 11.30 6.33
N ILE A 16 7.49 11.80 5.26
CA ILE A 16 7.47 11.15 3.95
C ILE A 16 8.14 9.78 4.03
N PHE A 17 9.35 9.68 4.60
CA PHE A 17 10.03 8.39 4.78
C PHE A 17 9.23 7.41 5.64
N THR A 18 8.53 7.89 6.67
CA THR A 18 7.64 7.06 7.51
C THR A 18 6.42 6.60 6.73
N ALA A 19 5.81 7.47 5.91
CA ALA A 19 4.69 7.11 5.05
C ALA A 19 5.09 6.07 3.98
N PHE A 20 6.28 6.19 3.41
CA PHE A 20 6.86 5.19 2.51
C PHE A 20 7.18 3.87 3.23
N THR A 21 7.76 3.93 4.43
CA THR A 21 8.15 2.74 5.22
C THR A 21 6.94 1.97 5.78
N GLY A 22 5.77 2.63 5.87
CA GLY A 22 4.49 1.99 6.15
C GLY A 22 3.90 1.26 4.93
N SER A 23 2.60 1.43 4.70
CA SER A 23 1.86 0.76 3.61
C SER A 23 2.27 1.18 2.18
N GLY A 24 3.10 2.22 2.04
CA GLY A 24 3.59 2.67 0.74
C GLY A 24 4.44 1.62 0.02
N ILE A 25 5.41 1.01 0.72
CA ILE A 25 6.24 -0.07 0.17
C ILE A 25 5.40 -1.28 -0.22
N ASP A 26 4.36 -1.61 0.56
CA ASP A 26 3.48 -2.74 0.30
C ASP A 26 2.72 -2.59 -1.03
N ILE A 27 2.18 -1.39 -1.30
CA ILE A 27 1.52 -1.06 -2.57
C ILE A 27 2.54 -1.04 -3.72
N CYS A 28 3.77 -0.59 -3.47
CA CYS A 28 4.84 -0.62 -4.48
C CYS A 28 5.23 -2.05 -4.87
N ILE A 29 5.44 -2.94 -3.90
CA ILE A 29 5.76 -4.36 -4.14
C ILE A 29 4.61 -5.03 -4.90
N PHE A 30 3.36 -4.80 -4.48
CA PHE A 30 2.19 -5.32 -5.18
C PHE A 30 2.11 -4.83 -6.63
N SER A 31 2.37 -3.55 -6.86
CA SER A 31 2.36 -2.97 -8.21
C SER A 31 3.49 -3.49 -9.08
N ILE A 32 4.68 -3.74 -8.53
CA ILE A 32 5.78 -4.36 -9.26
C ILE A 32 5.40 -5.80 -9.67
N ILE A 33 4.90 -6.62 -8.75
CA ILE A 33 4.52 -8.01 -9.06
C ILE A 33 3.42 -8.07 -10.14
N THR A 34 2.42 -7.20 -10.05
CA THR A 34 1.27 -7.20 -10.98
C THR A 34 1.55 -6.50 -12.30
N LEU A 35 2.32 -5.40 -12.33
CA LEU A 35 2.57 -4.61 -13.54
C LEU A 35 3.89 -4.99 -14.24
N LEU A 36 4.98 -5.21 -13.49
CA LEU A 36 6.30 -5.53 -14.06
C LEU A 36 6.39 -7.01 -14.44
N PHE A 37 6.02 -7.91 -13.53
CA PHE A 37 6.06 -9.35 -13.79
C PHE A 37 4.77 -9.91 -14.39
N ARG A 38 3.73 -9.08 -14.57
CA ARG A 38 2.41 -9.45 -15.10
C ARG A 38 1.81 -10.69 -14.43
N VAL A 39 2.18 -10.94 -13.18
CA VAL A 39 1.60 -12.02 -12.39
C VAL A 39 0.13 -11.70 -12.18
N THR A 40 -0.73 -12.70 -12.40
CA THR A 40 -2.17 -12.51 -12.23
C THR A 40 -2.48 -12.08 -10.81
N GLU A 41 -3.39 -11.12 -10.64
CA GLU A 41 -3.82 -10.62 -9.33
C GLU A 41 -4.25 -11.74 -8.37
N LYS A 42 -4.78 -12.85 -8.91
CA LYS A 42 -5.16 -14.05 -8.14
C LYS A 42 -4.03 -14.65 -7.32
N THR A 43 -2.81 -14.65 -7.85
CA THR A 43 -1.62 -15.23 -7.20
C THR A 43 -0.78 -14.16 -6.51
N ALA A 44 -0.76 -12.93 -7.06
CA ALA A 44 -0.04 -11.82 -6.46
C ALA A 44 -0.63 -11.39 -5.10
N THR A 45 -1.96 -11.33 -5.00
CA THR A 45 -2.67 -10.85 -3.80
C THR A 45 -2.33 -11.66 -2.54
N PRO A 46 -2.49 -13.00 -2.50
CA PRO A 46 -2.13 -13.78 -1.30
C PRO A 46 -0.65 -13.66 -0.93
N THR A 47 0.24 -13.67 -1.93
CA THR A 47 1.68 -13.52 -1.67
C THR A 47 2.01 -12.18 -1.03
N THR A 48 1.45 -11.08 -1.55
CA THR A 48 1.69 -9.75 -0.98
C THR A 48 1.07 -9.56 0.40
N ILE A 49 -0.10 -10.12 0.67
CA ILE A 49 -0.71 -10.06 2.00
C ILE A 49 0.17 -10.75 3.05
N VAL A 50 0.81 -11.87 2.72
CA VAL A 50 1.77 -12.53 3.62
C VAL A 50 2.99 -11.64 3.87
N LEU A 51 3.53 -11.00 2.82
CA LEU A 51 4.65 -10.05 2.96
C LEU A 51 4.27 -8.85 3.83
N MET A 52 3.08 -8.28 3.65
CA MET A 52 2.53 -7.19 4.46
C MET A 52 2.41 -7.61 5.94
N GLY A 53 1.91 -8.81 6.20
CA GLY A 53 1.79 -9.35 7.56
C GLY A 53 3.16 -9.52 8.24
N LEU A 54 4.14 -10.09 7.54
CA LEU A 54 5.50 -10.25 8.07
C LEU A 54 6.18 -8.90 8.34
N ASN A 55 6.06 -7.94 7.42
CA ASN A 55 6.60 -6.60 7.60
C ASN A 55 5.99 -5.91 8.83
N SER A 56 4.67 -6.03 9.01
CA SER A 56 3.98 -5.48 10.18
C SER A 56 4.42 -6.14 11.50
N ILE A 57 4.66 -7.45 11.52
CA ILE A 57 5.15 -8.15 12.72
C ILE A 57 6.55 -7.65 13.10
N ILE A 58 7.45 -7.53 12.12
CA ILE A 58 8.82 -7.02 12.33
C ILE A 58 8.78 -5.56 12.81
N GLY A 59 7.93 -4.73 12.21
CA GLY A 59 7.77 -3.32 12.59
C GLY A 59 7.25 -3.15 14.03
N VAL A 60 6.26 -3.96 14.43
CA VAL A 60 5.76 -3.96 15.81
C VAL A 60 6.84 -4.48 16.78
N TYR A 61 7.54 -5.55 16.41
CA TYR A 61 8.63 -6.11 17.23
C TYR A 61 9.74 -5.08 17.48
N TYR A 62 10.21 -4.40 16.43
CA TYR A 62 11.20 -3.33 16.55
C TYR A 62 10.71 -2.22 17.47
N ARG A 63 9.45 -1.80 17.34
CA ARG A 63 8.90 -0.70 18.14
C ARG A 63 8.71 -1.07 19.63
N VAL A 64 8.30 -2.31 19.91
CA VAL A 64 8.10 -2.79 21.29
C VAL A 64 9.43 -3.06 21.99
N VAL A 65 10.40 -3.65 21.30
CA VAL A 65 11.66 -4.10 21.91
C VAL A 65 12.75 -3.04 21.88
N TRP A 66 12.92 -2.32 20.75
CA TRP A 66 14.02 -1.37 20.57
C TRP A 66 13.62 0.09 20.81
N ALA A 67 12.41 0.50 20.44
CA ALA A 67 11.98 1.91 20.57
C ALA A 67 11.40 2.25 21.96
N GLY A 68 11.38 1.30 22.90
CA GLY A 68 11.13 1.57 24.32
C GLY A 68 9.69 1.97 24.70
N GLY A 69 8.70 1.81 23.82
CA GLY A 69 7.31 2.07 24.18
C GLY A 69 6.32 2.10 23.02
N VAL A 70 5.26 1.32 23.16
CA VAL A 70 4.01 1.45 22.40
C VAL A 70 2.92 1.80 23.39
N SER A 71 2.05 2.77 23.07
CA SER A 71 0.98 3.14 24.00
C SER A 71 0.11 1.90 24.29
N PRO A 72 -0.38 1.72 25.53
CA PRO A 72 -1.24 0.58 25.86
C PRO A 72 -2.44 0.46 24.92
N LEU A 73 -3.01 1.60 24.54
CA LEU A 73 -4.09 1.71 23.57
C LEU A 73 -3.72 1.16 22.18
N ALA A 74 -2.51 1.44 21.69
CA ALA A 74 -2.06 0.93 20.40
C ALA A 74 -1.84 -0.59 20.43
N LEU A 75 -1.38 -1.15 21.56
CA LEU A 75 -1.30 -2.60 21.74
C LEU A 75 -2.68 -3.25 21.76
N ASP A 76 -3.68 -2.60 22.38
CA ASP A 76 -5.05 -3.12 22.38
C ASP A 76 -5.69 -3.09 20.98
N TYR A 77 -5.43 -2.05 20.18
CA TYR A 77 -5.82 -2.05 18.77
C TYR A 77 -5.15 -3.17 17.96
N ILE A 78 -3.86 -3.43 18.21
CA ILE A 78 -3.16 -4.55 17.55
C ILE A 78 -3.81 -5.89 17.93
N LYS A 79 -4.13 -6.11 19.21
CA LYS A 79 -4.78 -7.36 19.67
C LYS A 79 -6.12 -7.61 18.98
N ILE A 80 -6.92 -6.57 18.77
CA ILE A 80 -8.25 -6.71 18.14
C ILE A 80 -8.13 -6.85 16.61
N THR A 81 -7.13 -6.23 16.00
CA THR A 81 -6.94 -6.26 14.54
C THR A 81 -6.31 -7.56 14.06
N ILE A 82 -5.48 -8.25 14.86
CA ILE A 82 -4.88 -9.55 14.50
C ILE A 82 -5.94 -10.59 14.08
N PRO A 83 -6.97 -10.92 14.88
CA PRO A 83 -7.95 -11.94 14.50
C PRO A 83 -8.76 -11.52 13.27
N VAL A 84 -9.05 -10.22 13.12
CA VAL A 84 -9.73 -9.68 11.94
C VAL A 84 -8.86 -9.85 10.69
N ALA A 85 -7.57 -9.51 10.77
CA ALA A 85 -6.64 -9.65 9.65
C ALA A 85 -6.41 -11.13 9.28
N VAL A 86 -6.21 -12.01 10.27
CA VAL A 86 -5.95 -13.45 10.06
C VAL A 86 -7.17 -14.18 9.49
N THR A 87 -8.38 -13.70 9.73
CA THR A 87 -9.60 -14.29 9.16
C THR A 87 -9.94 -13.69 7.79
N LEU A 88 -9.85 -12.37 7.64
CA LEU A 88 -10.18 -11.69 6.39
C LEU A 88 -9.14 -11.91 5.29
N ALA A 89 -7.86 -12.08 5.61
CA ALA A 89 -6.81 -12.33 4.61
C ALA A 89 -7.01 -13.64 3.84
N PRO A 90 -7.20 -14.81 4.50
CA PRO A 90 -7.54 -16.06 3.83
C PRO A 90 -8.85 -15.97 3.06
N LEU A 91 -9.90 -15.37 3.65
CA LEU A 91 -11.19 -15.19 2.97
C LEU A 91 -11.06 -14.35 1.70
N GLY A 92 -10.34 -13.23 1.76
CA GLY A 92 -10.06 -12.38 0.60
C GLY A 92 -9.29 -13.12 -0.48
N SER A 93 -8.28 -13.93 -0.10
CA SER A 93 -7.53 -14.76 -1.05
C SER A 93 -8.39 -15.86 -1.67
N PHE A 94 -9.30 -16.46 -0.90
CA PHE A 94 -10.22 -17.49 -1.38
C PHE A 94 -11.20 -16.91 -2.41
N LEU A 95 -11.83 -15.77 -2.10
CA LEU A 95 -12.68 -15.05 -3.05
C LEU A 95 -11.88 -14.66 -4.31
N GLY A 96 -10.66 -14.14 -4.15
CA GLY A 96 -9.79 -13.77 -5.27
C GLY A 96 -9.41 -14.93 -6.19
N SER A 97 -9.28 -16.15 -5.64
CA SER A 97 -9.00 -17.35 -6.43
C SER A 97 -10.20 -17.81 -7.27
N HIS A 98 -11.41 -17.71 -6.70
CA HIS A 98 -12.64 -18.21 -7.31
C HIS A 98 -13.25 -17.23 -8.34
N PHE A 99 -13.17 -15.92 -8.12
CA PHE A 99 -13.75 -14.93 -9.04
C PHE A 99 -12.86 -14.67 -10.27
N HIS A 100 -13.47 -14.24 -11.37
CA HIS A 100 -12.71 -13.83 -12.57
C HIS A 100 -11.91 -12.55 -12.30
N ARG A 101 -10.74 -12.39 -12.94
CA ARG A 101 -9.85 -11.23 -12.77
C ARG A 101 -10.57 -9.89 -12.90
N LYS A 102 -11.51 -9.78 -13.85
CA LYS A 102 -12.31 -8.56 -14.05
C LYS A 102 -13.20 -8.22 -12.85
N VAL A 103 -13.76 -9.23 -12.17
CA VAL A 103 -14.61 -9.04 -10.99
C VAL A 103 -13.78 -8.56 -9.81
N LEU A 104 -12.60 -9.14 -9.61
CA LEU A 104 -11.68 -8.73 -8.54
C LEU A 104 -11.26 -7.26 -8.69
N ALA A 105 -10.88 -6.84 -9.90
CA ALA A 105 -10.55 -5.44 -10.18
C ALA A 105 -11.71 -4.49 -9.89
N THR A 106 -12.95 -4.87 -10.26
CA THR A 106 -14.14 -4.07 -9.93
C THR A 106 -14.35 -3.92 -8.43
N PHE A 107 -14.19 -5.00 -7.64
CA PHE A 107 -14.31 -4.92 -6.18
C PHE A 107 -13.29 -3.96 -5.58
N ILE A 108 -12.03 -4.02 -6.02
CA ILE A 108 -10.98 -3.11 -5.56
C ILE A 108 -11.36 -1.66 -5.88
N TYR A 109 -11.79 -1.38 -7.13
CA TYR A 109 -12.20 -0.02 -7.49
C TYR A 109 -13.38 0.50 -6.67
N VAL A 110 -14.37 -0.35 -6.37
CA VAL A 110 -15.51 0.01 -5.53
C VAL A 110 -15.06 0.33 -4.10
N LEU A 111 -14.22 -0.53 -3.50
CA LEU A 111 -13.72 -0.32 -2.13
C LEU A 111 -12.88 0.95 -2.01
N GLU A 112 -11.99 1.21 -2.96
CA GLU A 112 -11.18 2.44 -3.00
C GLU A 112 -12.05 3.68 -3.19
N THR A 113 -13.07 3.60 -4.07
CA THR A 113 -14.02 4.70 -4.27
C THR A 113 -14.80 5.00 -3.00
N LEU A 114 -15.25 3.95 -2.28
CA LEU A 114 -15.92 4.09 -0.99
C LEU A 114 -15.01 4.70 0.08
N ALA A 115 -13.72 4.33 0.11
CA ALA A 115 -12.75 4.90 1.03
C ALA A 115 -12.55 6.40 0.78
N VAL A 116 -12.42 6.82 -0.48
CA VAL A 116 -12.33 8.23 -0.86
C VAL A 116 -13.62 8.98 -0.52
N ILE A 117 -14.79 8.42 -0.83
CA ILE A 117 -16.08 9.05 -0.48
C ILE A 117 -16.22 9.19 1.03
N GLY A 118 -15.89 8.16 1.81
CA GLY A 118 -15.91 8.21 3.28
C GLY A 118 -14.99 9.28 3.84
N PHE A 119 -13.80 9.44 3.24
CA PHE A 119 -12.90 10.54 3.58
C PHE A 119 -13.53 11.92 3.28
N LEU A 120 -14.17 12.10 2.12
CA LEU A 120 -14.84 13.37 1.77
C LEU A 120 -16.03 13.68 2.69
N ILE A 121 -16.82 12.67 3.09
CA ILE A 121 -17.97 12.84 3.99
C ILE A 121 -17.54 13.39 5.36
N THR A 122 -16.33 13.08 5.81
CA THR A 122 -15.76 13.59 7.07
C THR A 122 -15.46 15.11 7.01
N LYS A 123 -15.71 15.77 5.87
CA LYS A 123 -15.48 17.21 5.60
C LYS A 123 -14.07 17.66 6.02
N PRO A 124 -13.01 17.03 5.48
CA PRO A 124 -11.65 17.36 5.84
C PRO A 124 -11.29 18.79 5.39
N PRO A 125 -10.31 19.43 6.05
CA PRO A 125 -9.76 20.71 5.61
C PRO A 125 -9.27 20.61 4.16
N ILE A 126 -9.54 21.64 3.36
CA ILE A 126 -9.15 21.72 1.94
C ILE A 126 -7.64 21.46 1.75
N LYS A 127 -6.81 21.85 2.71
CA LYS A 127 -5.37 21.57 2.71
C LYS A 127 -5.05 20.06 2.64
N LEU A 128 -5.77 19.23 3.40
CA LEU A 128 -5.55 17.77 3.37
C LEU A 128 -6.04 17.15 2.05
N VAL A 129 -7.16 17.65 1.51
CA VAL A 129 -7.68 17.21 0.21
C VAL A 129 -6.67 17.49 -0.90
N MET A 130 -6.08 18.70 -0.91
CA MET A 130 -5.06 19.09 -1.89
C MET A 130 -3.80 18.25 -1.77
N ILE A 131 -3.30 17.99 -0.55
CA ILE A 131 -2.13 17.13 -0.34
C ILE A 131 -2.42 15.70 -0.80
N GLY A 132 -3.59 15.14 -0.46
CA GLY A 132 -4.01 13.81 -0.91
C GLY A 132 -4.10 13.71 -2.44
N ALA A 133 -4.70 14.71 -3.09
CA ALA A 133 -4.77 14.78 -4.55
C ALA A 133 -3.38 14.83 -5.20
N CYS A 134 -2.44 15.61 -4.63
CA CYS A 134 -1.05 15.65 -5.09
C CYS A 134 -0.35 14.30 -4.94
N ILE A 135 -0.57 13.58 -3.83
CA ILE A 135 0.01 12.24 -3.62
C ILE A 135 -0.54 11.23 -4.63
N ILE A 136 -1.86 11.25 -4.88
CA ILE A 136 -2.49 10.38 -5.88
C ILE A 136 -1.95 10.67 -7.28
N LEU A 137 -1.82 11.95 -7.66
CA LEU A 137 -1.23 12.36 -8.94
C LEU A 137 0.22 11.89 -9.08
N PHE A 138 1.03 12.09 -8.03
CA PHE A 138 2.41 11.64 -8.02
C PHE A 138 2.51 10.10 -8.14
N GLY A 139 1.71 9.37 -7.37
CA GLY A 139 1.61 7.91 -7.45
C GLY A 139 1.20 7.44 -8.85
N PHE A 140 0.22 8.10 -9.46
CA PHE A 140 -0.23 7.77 -10.82
C PHE A 140 0.91 7.94 -11.85
N VAL A 141 1.69 9.02 -11.77
CA VAL A 141 2.85 9.24 -12.64
C VAL A 141 3.91 8.16 -12.41
N PHE A 142 4.22 7.85 -11.14
CA PHE A 142 5.20 6.84 -10.76
C PHE A 142 4.81 5.44 -11.25
N PHE A 143 3.58 4.99 -11.00
CA PHE A 143 3.09 3.69 -11.47
C PHE A 143 2.95 3.63 -12.99
N SER A 144 2.62 4.74 -13.65
CA SER A 144 2.63 4.83 -15.11
C SER A 144 4.04 4.62 -15.68
N PHE A 145 5.07 5.15 -15.02
CA PHE A 145 6.46 4.92 -15.41
C PHE A 145 6.85 3.43 -15.25
N ILE A 146 6.50 2.81 -14.12
CA ILE A 146 6.74 1.38 -13.88
C ILE A 146 6.03 0.51 -14.92
N SER A 147 4.77 0.82 -15.24
CA SER A 147 4.00 0.10 -16.26
C SER A 147 4.67 0.18 -17.63
N ARG A 148 5.18 1.36 -18.01
CA ARG A 148 5.94 1.55 -19.26
C ARG A 148 7.26 0.79 -19.24
N ALA A 149 7.98 0.78 -18.11
CA ALA A 149 9.22 0.01 -17.97
C ALA A 149 8.97 -1.50 -18.13
N GLY A 150 7.91 -2.03 -17.53
CA GLY A 150 7.53 -3.44 -17.70
C GLY A 150 7.13 -3.80 -19.13
N ALA A 151 6.42 -2.90 -19.83
CA ALA A 151 6.12 -3.09 -21.25
C ALA A 151 7.38 -3.11 -22.14
N ARG A 152 8.41 -2.29 -21.81
CA ARG A 152 9.69 -2.27 -22.53
C ARG A 152 10.50 -3.54 -22.29
N ILE A 153 10.59 -4.01 -21.05
CA ILE A 153 11.30 -5.25 -20.71
C ILE A 153 10.67 -6.45 -21.43
N MET A 154 9.33 -6.51 -21.49
CA MET A 154 8.64 -7.58 -22.22
C MET A 154 9.03 -7.61 -23.70
N LYS A 155 8.99 -6.45 -24.39
CA LYS A 155 9.40 -6.35 -25.79
C LYS A 155 10.86 -6.79 -26.00
N SER A 156 11.75 -6.40 -25.10
CA SER A 156 13.16 -6.78 -25.16
C SER A 156 13.42 -8.27 -24.96
N ILE A 157 12.53 -9.01 -24.28
CA ILE A 157 12.63 -10.47 -24.10
C ILE A 157 11.98 -11.23 -25.26
N GLU A 158 11.03 -10.60 -25.96
CA GLU A 158 10.31 -11.17 -27.11
C GLU A 158 11.10 -11.04 -28.43
N GLU A 159 11.98 -10.03 -28.55
CA GLU A 159 12.85 -9.79 -29.70
C GLU A 159 14.07 -10.75 -29.90
N PRO A 160 14.72 -11.37 -28.89
CA PRO A 160 15.84 -12.28 -29.11
C PRO A 160 15.47 -13.65 -29.72
N ALA A 161 14.17 -13.95 -29.93
CA ALA A 161 13.71 -15.23 -30.49
C ALA A 161 13.59 -15.24 -32.04
N LYS A 162 14.14 -14.24 -32.74
CA LYS A 162 13.99 -14.07 -34.20
C LYS A 162 15.28 -14.11 -35.03
N THR A 163 16.35 -14.71 -34.49
CA THR A 163 17.57 -15.02 -35.26
C THR A 163 17.85 -16.51 -35.25
#